data_AF-A0A452ZZT3-F1
#
_entry.id   AF-A0A452ZZT3-F1
#
_cell.length_a   1.000
_cell.length_b   1.000
_cell.length_c   1.000
_cell.angle_alpha   90.00
_cell.angle_beta   90.00
_cell.angle_gamma   90.00
#
_symmetry.space_group_name_H-M   'P 1'
#
loop_
_entity.id
_entity.type
_entity.pdbx_description
1 polymer ?
#
loop_
_entity_poly.entity_id
_entity_poly.type
_entity_poly.pdbx_seq_one_letter_code
_entity_poly.pdbx_strand_id
1 'polypeptide(L)'
;SYLAYLAAAGALLPGKLVAGAVLPDSSRLHYRCNGAHHLPLSLSLSLSLSLSLSLSLSLRGAKRFSFFRRPSVCSADSDWRARACAGLLSLLLLLGLSALGVYMGWMTPTVVADRGLELLSTTFIFSVIVSFLLYYTGLRSRHQSSSLKPHATGSFIQDWWFGVQLNPHFMGVDLKFFFIRAGMMAWLFINLSLLAKSYLAGSVNRAVILYQFFCGWYIIDYFIHEEFMTS
;
A
#
# COMPACT_ATOMS: atom_id res chain seq x y z
N SER A 1 12.77 -4.06 1.95
CA SER A 1 11.75 -5.03 2.40
C SER A 1 10.33 -4.46 2.32
N TYR A 2 10.07 -3.26 2.83
CA TYR A 2 8.75 -2.63 2.85
C TYR A 2 8.04 -2.57 1.47
N LEU A 3 8.68 -1.97 0.45
CA LEU A 3 8.09 -1.89 -0.89
C LEU A 3 7.86 -3.28 -1.52
N ALA A 4 8.73 -4.25 -1.22
CA ALA A 4 8.58 -5.63 -1.68
C ALA A 4 7.40 -6.34 -1.01
N TYR A 5 7.18 -6.12 0.29
CA TYR A 5 5.99 -6.59 0.99
C TYR A 5 4.72 -6.03 0.35
N LEU A 6 4.68 -4.72 0.07
CA LEU A 6 3.52 -4.11 -0.54
C LEU A 6 3.27 -4.61 -1.96
N ALA A 7 4.33 -4.83 -2.74
CA ALA A 7 4.21 -5.38 -4.09
C ALA A 7 3.68 -6.82 -4.04
N ALA A 8 4.19 -7.64 -3.12
CA ALA A 8 3.71 -9.00 -2.89
C ALA A 8 2.26 -9.01 -2.39
N ALA A 9 1.91 -8.16 -1.42
CA ALA A 9 0.55 -8.01 -0.92
C ALA A 9 -0.40 -7.57 -2.04
N GLY A 10 -0.02 -6.59 -2.86
CA GLY A 10 -0.79 -6.11 -4.00
C GLY A 10 -1.00 -7.18 -5.09
N ALA A 11 -0.02 -8.07 -5.29
CA ALA A 11 -0.12 -9.15 -6.27
C ALA A 11 -0.86 -10.40 -5.76
N LEU A 12 -0.70 -10.74 -4.48
CA LEU A 12 -1.21 -11.98 -3.86
C LEU A 12 -2.62 -11.83 -3.27
N LEU A 13 -3.03 -10.62 -2.84
CA LEU A 13 -4.34 -10.43 -2.21
C LEU A 13 -5.48 -10.52 -3.26
N PRO A 14 -6.44 -11.46 -3.12
CA PRO A 14 -7.48 -11.71 -4.12
C PRO A 14 -8.54 -10.60 -4.16
N GLY A 15 -8.78 -10.04 -5.35
CA GLY A 15 -9.52 -8.78 -5.52
C GLY A 15 -10.58 -8.69 -6.59
N LYS A 16 -11.57 -7.81 -6.35
CA LYS A 16 -12.54 -7.39 -7.37
C LYS A 16 -11.87 -6.37 -8.30
N LEU A 17 -12.20 -6.42 -9.58
CA LEU A 17 -11.77 -5.43 -10.55
C LEU A 17 -12.81 -4.30 -10.57
N VAL A 18 -12.39 -3.12 -10.12
CA VAL A 18 -13.18 -1.89 -10.16
C VAL A 18 -12.78 -1.11 -11.41
N ALA A 19 -13.78 -0.69 -12.19
CA ALA A 19 -13.56 0.14 -13.36
C ALA A 19 -13.31 1.58 -12.92
N GLY A 20 -12.23 2.18 -13.40
CA GLY A 20 -11.91 3.57 -13.14
C GLY A 20 -12.54 4.55 -14.12
N ALA A 21 -11.99 5.77 -14.11
CA ALA A 21 -12.34 6.87 -14.99
C ALA A 21 -12.33 6.47 -16.48
N VAL A 22 -13.22 7.06 -17.26
CA VAL A 22 -13.26 6.90 -18.72
C VAL A 22 -12.15 7.75 -19.33
N LEU A 23 -11.27 7.12 -20.12
CA LEU A 23 -10.21 7.82 -20.85
C LEU A 23 -10.78 8.52 -22.09
N PRO A 24 -10.03 9.47 -22.69
CA PRO A 24 -10.45 10.18 -23.91
C PRO A 24 -10.79 9.28 -25.11
N ASP A 25 -10.30 8.03 -25.11
CA ASP A 25 -10.58 7.02 -26.12
C ASP A 25 -11.77 6.11 -25.78
N SER A 26 -12.59 6.49 -24.80
CA SER A 26 -13.69 5.71 -24.23
C SER A 26 -13.29 4.40 -23.53
N SER A 27 -11.99 4.08 -23.44
CA SER A 27 -11.51 2.93 -22.68
C SER A 27 -11.57 3.18 -21.17
N ARG A 28 -11.59 2.10 -20.38
CA ARG A 28 -11.54 2.16 -18.91
C ARG A 28 -10.40 1.32 -18.38
N LEU A 29 -9.68 1.86 -17.40
CA LEU A 29 -8.71 1.10 -16.63
C LEU A 29 -9.44 0.29 -15.55
N HIS A 30 -8.94 -0.91 -15.28
CA HIS A 30 -9.48 -1.78 -14.26
C HIS A 30 -8.48 -1.93 -13.12
N TYR A 31 -8.83 -1.38 -11.97
CA TYR A 31 -8.04 -1.44 -10.76
C TYR A 31 -8.48 -2.63 -9.90
N ARG A 32 -7.54 -3.38 -9.33
CA ARG A 32 -7.87 -4.42 -8.37
C ARG A 32 -8.14 -3.78 -7.00
N CYS A 33 -9.41 -3.59 -6.67
CA CYS A 33 -9.89 -3.09 -5.38
C CYS A 33 -10.77 -4.17 -4.74
N ASN A 34 -10.27 -4.79 -3.67
CA ASN A 34 -10.90 -5.97 -3.08
C ASN A 34 -11.96 -5.52 -2.08
N GLY A 35 -13.24 -5.83 -2.30
CA GLY A 35 -14.31 -5.66 -1.29
C GLY A 35 -14.31 -6.79 -0.25
N ALA A 36 -14.71 -6.47 0.97
CA ALA A 36 -14.40 -7.19 2.21
C ALA A 36 -15.28 -8.41 2.53
N HIS A 37 -15.26 -9.47 1.72
CA HIS A 37 -15.85 -10.74 2.17
C HIS A 37 -15.01 -11.47 3.24
N HIS A 38 -13.81 -10.97 3.56
CA HIS A 38 -12.90 -11.64 4.49
C HIS A 38 -12.50 -10.82 5.72
N LEU A 39 -13.03 -9.62 5.98
CA LEU A 39 -12.61 -8.81 7.15
C LEU A 39 -12.71 -9.52 8.51
N PRO A 40 -13.83 -10.20 8.85
CA PRO A 40 -13.90 -10.95 10.10
C PRO A 40 -12.96 -12.17 10.07
N LEU A 41 -12.74 -12.77 8.89
CA LEU A 41 -11.85 -13.92 8.70
C LEU A 41 -10.37 -13.50 8.74
N SER A 42 -10.04 -12.27 8.35
CA SER A 42 -8.68 -11.73 8.32
C SER A 42 -8.27 -11.08 9.62
N LEU A 43 -9.21 -10.46 10.36
CA LEU A 43 -8.99 -10.03 11.73
C LEU A 43 -8.89 -11.23 12.67
N SER A 44 -9.73 -12.26 12.46
CA SER A 44 -9.59 -13.53 13.18
C SER A 44 -8.36 -14.30 12.72
N LEU A 45 -7.95 -14.26 11.45
CA LEU A 45 -6.66 -14.81 11.01
C LEU A 45 -5.49 -14.01 11.55
N SER A 46 -5.51 -12.69 11.62
CA SER A 46 -4.39 -11.91 12.17
C SER A 46 -4.28 -12.09 13.68
N LEU A 47 -5.40 -12.09 14.41
CA LEU A 47 -5.42 -12.44 15.82
C LEU A 47 -5.04 -13.91 16.05
N SER A 48 -5.54 -14.84 15.25
CA SER A 48 -5.22 -16.27 15.40
C SER A 48 -3.83 -16.61 14.89
N LEU A 49 -3.25 -15.91 13.90
CA LEU A 49 -1.84 -16.06 13.51
C LEU A 49 -0.95 -15.46 14.57
N SER A 50 -1.34 -14.33 15.18
CA SER A 50 -0.61 -13.72 16.30
C SER A 50 -0.65 -14.65 17.52
N LEU A 51 -1.83 -15.17 17.89
CA LEU A 51 -1.96 -16.17 18.96
C LEU A 51 -1.28 -17.50 18.60
N SER A 52 -1.40 -17.98 17.37
CA SER A 52 -0.83 -19.25 16.93
C SER A 52 0.67 -19.16 16.76
N LEU A 53 1.27 -18.01 16.39
CA LEU A 53 2.73 -17.83 16.42
C LEU A 53 3.22 -17.73 17.87
N SER A 54 2.49 -17.05 18.76
CA SER A 54 2.78 -17.07 20.20
C SER A 54 2.72 -18.50 20.77
N LEU A 55 1.82 -19.35 20.27
CA LEU A 55 1.70 -20.76 20.69
C LEU A 55 2.70 -21.69 19.96
N SER A 56 3.03 -21.40 18.69
CA SER A 56 3.91 -22.21 17.83
C SER A 56 5.40 -21.90 18.03
N LEU A 57 5.75 -20.73 18.60
CA LEU A 57 7.10 -20.51 19.13
C LEU A 57 7.37 -21.31 20.41
N SER A 58 6.34 -21.95 21.00
CA SER A 58 6.52 -23.00 22.00
C SER A 58 6.70 -24.41 21.40
N LEU A 59 6.36 -24.65 20.12
CA LEU A 59 6.45 -25.98 19.49
C LEU A 59 6.74 -25.84 17.98
N ARG A 60 7.98 -26.13 17.57
CA ARG A 60 8.38 -26.18 16.15
C ARG A 60 7.57 -27.23 15.37
N GLY A 61 7.13 -26.86 14.17
CA GLY A 61 6.67 -27.81 13.14
C GLY A 61 6.04 -27.14 11.92
N ALA A 62 6.71 -27.21 10.76
CA ALA A 62 6.28 -26.65 9.48
C ALA A 62 5.08 -27.38 8.86
N LYS A 63 4.21 -26.70 8.08
CA LYS A 63 3.62 -27.21 6.81
C LYS A 63 3.18 -26.09 5.86
N ARG A 64 3.39 -26.37 4.57
CA ARG A 64 3.11 -25.61 3.34
C ARG A 64 1.62 -25.70 2.98
N PHE A 65 1.02 -24.60 2.50
CA PHE A 65 -0.35 -24.62 1.97
C PHE A 65 -0.43 -23.92 0.60
N SER A 66 -1.07 -24.58 -0.34
CA SER A 66 -1.28 -24.17 -1.72
C SER A 66 -2.78 -24.10 -1.99
N PHE A 67 -3.29 -22.94 -2.42
CA PHE A 67 -4.63 -22.85 -3.00
C PHE A 67 -4.77 -21.58 -3.85
N PHE A 68 -4.97 -21.74 -5.16
CA PHE A 68 -5.33 -20.65 -6.06
C PHE A 68 -6.62 -21.03 -6.80
N ARG A 69 -7.71 -20.33 -6.49
CA ARG A 69 -9.00 -20.43 -7.19
C ARG A 69 -9.23 -19.11 -7.92
N ARG A 70 -9.63 -19.18 -9.19
CA ARG A 70 -9.91 -18.02 -10.05
C ARG A 70 -11.07 -17.18 -9.47
N PRO A 71 -11.01 -15.84 -9.48
CA PRO A 71 -12.16 -15.02 -9.07
C PRO A 71 -13.11 -14.75 -10.25
N SER A 72 -14.40 -14.79 -9.94
CA SER A 72 -15.52 -14.33 -10.77
C SER A 72 -15.83 -12.86 -10.48
N VAL A 73 -16.27 -12.14 -11.52
CA VAL A 73 -16.70 -10.73 -11.47
C VAL A 73 -18.08 -10.65 -10.80
N CYS A 74 -18.24 -9.83 -9.76
CA CYS A 74 -19.55 -9.54 -9.16
C CYS A 74 -19.86 -8.05 -9.30
N SER A 75 -21.08 -7.77 -9.79
CA SER A 75 -21.67 -6.44 -9.94
C SER A 75 -21.79 -5.69 -8.62
N ALA A 76 -21.79 -4.36 -8.74
CA ALA A 76 -21.97 -3.41 -7.67
C ALA A 76 -23.32 -3.62 -6.97
N ASP A 77 -23.28 -3.83 -5.65
CA ASP A 77 -24.48 -3.76 -4.83
C ASP A 77 -24.18 -3.11 -3.47
N SER A 78 -25.25 -2.51 -2.94
CA SER A 78 -25.31 -1.35 -2.06
C SER A 78 -25.05 -1.61 -0.56
N ASP A 79 -24.05 -2.42 -0.21
CA ASP A 79 -23.74 -2.75 1.19
C ASP A 79 -22.48 -2.02 1.74
N TRP A 80 -22.72 -0.90 2.42
CA TRP A 80 -21.76 -0.12 3.22
C TRP A 80 -20.94 -0.81 4.33
N ARG A 81 -21.32 -2.00 4.79
CA ARG A 81 -20.70 -2.74 5.91
C ARG A 81 -19.58 -3.67 5.44
N ALA A 82 -19.39 -3.83 4.13
CA ALA A 82 -18.41 -4.74 3.52
C ALA A 82 -17.34 -4.03 2.67
N ARG A 83 -17.11 -2.73 2.86
CA ARG A 83 -16.19 -1.90 2.04
C ARG A 83 -14.74 -1.79 2.56
N ALA A 84 -14.27 -2.69 3.41
CA ALA A 84 -12.85 -2.67 3.78
C ALA A 84 -11.97 -3.20 2.63
N CYS A 85 -11.30 -2.27 1.93
CA CYS A 85 -10.45 -2.58 0.79
C CYS A 85 -9.19 -3.39 1.16
N ALA A 86 -8.57 -4.09 0.21
CA ALA A 86 -7.28 -4.77 0.43
C ALA A 86 -6.17 -3.86 0.97
N GLY A 87 -6.25 -2.55 0.72
CA GLY A 87 -5.42 -1.56 1.38
C GLY A 87 -5.54 -1.64 2.90
N LEU A 88 -6.75 -1.65 3.45
CA LEU A 88 -6.97 -1.75 4.91
C LEU A 88 -6.49 -3.10 5.47
N LEU A 89 -6.72 -4.21 4.75
CA LEU A 89 -6.19 -5.51 5.17
C LEU A 89 -4.65 -5.52 5.18
N SER A 90 -4.02 -4.96 4.13
CA SER A 90 -2.57 -4.84 4.04
C SER A 90 -2.01 -3.96 5.17
N LEU A 91 -2.72 -2.87 5.52
CA LEU A 91 -2.40 -1.99 6.65
C LEU A 91 -2.41 -2.79 7.95
N LEU A 92 -3.49 -3.52 8.22
CA LEU A 92 -3.67 -4.28 9.45
C LEU A 92 -2.66 -5.43 9.56
N LEU A 93 -2.40 -6.15 8.47
CA LEU A 93 -1.37 -7.19 8.43
C LEU A 93 0.03 -6.59 8.69
N LEU A 94 0.33 -5.45 8.09
CA LEU A 94 1.61 -4.78 8.29
C LEU A 94 1.77 -4.27 9.73
N LEU A 95 0.72 -3.67 10.30
CA LEU A 95 0.70 -3.27 11.72
C LEU A 95 0.88 -4.48 12.64
N GLY A 96 0.13 -5.56 12.40
CA GLY A 96 0.24 -6.80 13.20
C GLY A 96 1.63 -7.43 13.14
N LEU A 97 2.21 -7.54 11.94
CA LEU A 97 3.58 -8.04 11.75
C LEU A 97 4.62 -7.14 12.43
N SER A 98 4.45 -5.83 12.34
CA SER A 98 5.35 -4.88 13.00
C SER A 98 5.25 -4.93 14.53
N ALA A 99 4.03 -5.03 15.07
CA ALA A 99 3.79 -5.16 16.51
C ALA A 99 4.36 -6.48 17.05
N LEU A 100 4.22 -7.57 16.29
CA LEU A 100 4.83 -8.85 16.63
C LEU A 100 6.36 -8.76 16.61
N GLY A 101 6.95 -8.09 15.61
CA GLY A 101 8.40 -7.85 15.55
C GLY A 101 8.92 -7.06 16.74
N VAL A 102 8.15 -6.08 17.22
CA VAL A 102 8.46 -5.34 18.45
C VAL A 102 8.32 -6.23 19.69
N TYR A 103 7.24 -7.01 19.79
CA TYR A 103 7.00 -7.92 20.90
C TYR A 103 8.08 -9.00 21.04
N MET A 104 8.56 -9.55 19.92
CA MET A 104 9.64 -10.54 19.88
C MET A 104 11.03 -9.92 20.07
N GLY A 105 11.12 -8.59 20.24
CA GLY A 105 12.39 -7.88 20.41
C GLY A 105 13.25 -7.81 19.15
N TRP A 106 12.72 -8.13 17.98
CA TRP A 106 13.45 -8.08 16.70
C TRP A 106 13.64 -6.64 16.19
N MET A 107 12.76 -5.72 16.58
CA MET A 107 12.81 -4.32 16.14
C MET A 107 12.35 -3.38 17.26
N THR A 108 13.08 -2.27 17.46
CA THR A 108 12.64 -1.20 18.37
C THR A 108 11.55 -0.36 17.69
N PRO A 109 10.47 0.05 18.39
CA PRO A 109 9.41 0.87 17.79
C PRO A 109 9.89 2.25 17.32
N THR A 110 11.06 2.70 17.77
CA THR A 110 11.68 3.97 17.37
C THR A 110 12.59 3.89 16.14
N VAL A 111 12.84 2.69 15.58
CA VAL A 111 13.82 2.50 14.49
C VAL A 111 13.57 3.44 13.31
N VAL A 112 12.31 3.66 12.93
CA VAL A 112 11.94 4.53 11.81
C VAL A 112 12.24 6.00 12.14
N ALA A 113 11.93 6.45 13.36
CA ALA A 113 12.22 7.80 13.84
C ALA A 113 13.73 8.05 14.04
N ASP A 114 14.50 7.02 14.40
CA ASP A 114 15.94 7.14 14.63
C ASP A 114 16.74 7.16 13.33
N ARG A 115 16.28 6.42 12.31
CA ARG A 115 16.92 6.35 10.97
C ARG A 115 16.23 7.24 9.93
N GLY A 116 15.49 8.26 10.37
CA GLY A 116 14.69 9.12 9.48
C GLY A 116 15.50 9.77 8.35
N LEU A 117 16.72 10.24 8.61
CA LEU A 117 17.59 10.83 7.59
C LEU A 117 18.07 9.82 6.55
N GLU A 118 18.41 8.60 6.97
CA GLU A 118 18.81 7.51 6.06
C GLU A 118 17.62 7.08 5.19
N LEU A 119 16.41 7.05 5.75
CA LEU A 119 15.18 6.78 5.01
C LEU A 119 14.89 7.90 4.00
N LEU A 120 15.07 9.16 4.38
CA LEU A 120 14.89 10.31 3.49
C LEU A 120 15.86 10.25 2.31
N SER A 121 17.16 10.06 2.56
CA SER A 121 18.14 9.99 1.47
C SER A 121 17.89 8.80 0.55
N THR A 122 17.58 7.63 1.11
CA THR A 122 17.29 6.41 0.34
C THR A 122 16.04 6.57 -0.53
N THR A 123 14.96 7.13 0.03
CA THR A 123 13.71 7.36 -0.71
C THR A 123 13.85 8.45 -1.77
N PHE A 124 14.66 9.48 -1.51
CA PHE A 124 14.98 10.50 -2.50
C PHE A 124 15.75 9.92 -3.68
N ILE A 125 16.83 9.17 -3.43
CA ILE A 125 17.62 8.50 -4.48
C ILE A 125 16.72 7.54 -5.26
N PHE A 126 15.91 6.74 -4.56
CA PHE A 126 14.96 5.83 -5.19
C PHE A 126 13.94 6.57 -6.08
N SER A 127 13.39 7.69 -5.62
CA SER A 127 12.44 8.51 -6.39
C SER A 127 13.06 9.03 -7.69
N VAL A 128 14.28 9.55 -7.62
CA VAL A 128 15.02 10.02 -8.81
C VAL A 128 15.24 8.87 -9.79
N ILE A 129 15.71 7.71 -9.31
CA ILE A 129 15.92 6.52 -10.16
C ILE A 129 14.61 6.06 -10.82
N VAL A 130 13.52 5.94 -10.05
CA VAL A 130 12.21 5.53 -10.57
C VAL A 130 11.69 6.52 -11.61
N SER A 131 11.86 7.82 -11.38
CA SER A 131 11.47 8.86 -12.35
C SER A 131 12.18 8.69 -13.69
N PHE A 132 13.51 8.48 -13.67
CA PHE A 132 14.27 8.19 -14.89
C PHE A 132 13.86 6.87 -15.57
N LEU A 133 13.59 5.82 -14.78
CA LEU A 133 13.11 4.54 -15.33
C LEU A 133 11.74 4.68 -15.98
N LEU A 134 10.82 5.43 -15.38
CA LEU A 134 9.50 5.72 -15.94
C LEU A 134 9.59 6.53 -17.23
N TYR A 135 10.48 7.52 -17.27
CA TYR A 135 10.75 8.28 -18.49
C TYR A 135 11.27 7.37 -19.62
N TYR A 136 12.30 6.57 -19.35
CA TYR A 136 12.89 5.67 -20.35
C TYR A 136 11.91 4.58 -20.82
N THR A 137 11.18 3.95 -19.90
CA THR A 137 10.16 2.94 -20.23
C THR A 137 8.99 3.54 -21.00
N GLY A 138 8.61 4.78 -20.68
CA GLY A 138 7.61 5.55 -21.42
C GLY A 138 8.00 5.78 -22.87
N LEU A 139 9.23 6.25 -23.12
CA LEU A 139 9.75 6.47 -24.47
C LEU A 139 9.88 5.17 -25.29
N ARG A 140 10.24 4.06 -24.64
CA ARG A 140 10.40 2.77 -25.32
C ARG A 140 9.07 2.05 -25.59
N SER A 141 8.01 2.45 -24.90
CA SER A 141 6.69 1.81 -25.05
C SER A 141 6.09 2.09 -26.43
N ARG A 142 5.61 1.03 -27.09
CA ARG A 142 4.87 1.11 -28.36
C ARG A 142 3.39 0.77 -28.21
N HIS A 143 2.89 0.80 -26.97
CA HIS A 143 1.52 0.43 -26.67
C HIS A 143 0.55 1.51 -27.17
N GLN A 144 -0.49 1.07 -27.88
CA GLN A 144 -1.51 1.94 -28.47
C GLN A 144 -2.67 2.26 -27.51
N SER A 145 -2.68 1.69 -26.31
CA SER A 145 -3.68 1.98 -25.28
C SER A 145 -3.52 3.43 -24.80
N SER A 146 -4.59 4.22 -24.73
CA SER A 146 -4.48 5.65 -24.42
C SER A 146 -3.86 5.97 -23.06
N SER A 147 -3.90 5.02 -22.13
CA SER A 147 -3.23 5.11 -20.83
C SER A 147 -1.69 5.01 -20.92
N LEU A 148 -1.19 4.22 -21.88
CA LEU A 148 0.23 3.91 -22.06
C LEU A 148 0.83 4.62 -23.28
N LYS A 149 0.01 5.32 -24.07
CA LYS A 149 0.46 6.09 -25.23
C LYS A 149 1.42 7.18 -24.74
N PRO A 150 2.65 7.22 -25.28
CA PRO A 150 3.61 8.25 -24.89
C PRO A 150 3.16 9.61 -25.42
N HIS A 151 3.03 10.58 -24.52
CA HIS A 151 2.79 11.99 -24.82
C HIS A 151 4.09 12.77 -24.63
N ALA A 152 4.98 12.68 -25.61
CA ALA A 152 6.23 13.44 -25.61
C ALA A 152 6.01 14.78 -26.32
N THR A 153 6.30 15.88 -25.63
CA THR A 153 6.23 17.25 -26.14
C THR A 153 7.47 17.58 -26.98
N GLY A 154 8.55 16.82 -26.80
CA GLY A 154 9.83 16.98 -27.51
C GLY A 154 10.90 17.70 -26.69
N SER A 155 10.56 18.25 -25.52
CA SER A 155 11.51 18.85 -24.57
C SER A 155 11.76 17.90 -23.39
N PHE A 156 13.03 17.53 -23.19
CA PHE A 156 13.43 16.56 -22.16
C PHE A 156 12.95 16.94 -20.74
N ILE A 157 13.14 18.20 -20.33
CA ILE A 157 12.80 18.65 -18.97
C ILE A 157 11.30 18.52 -18.71
N GLN A 158 10.46 18.89 -19.69
CA GLN A 158 9.01 18.85 -19.53
C GLN A 158 8.50 17.41 -19.49
N ASP A 159 8.98 16.58 -20.42
CA ASP A 159 8.55 15.19 -20.54
C ASP A 159 9.04 14.34 -19.35
N TRP A 160 10.19 14.68 -18.76
CA TRP A 160 10.67 14.06 -17.53
C TRP A 160 9.89 14.54 -16.29
N TRP A 161 9.61 15.84 -16.19
CA TRP A 161 8.90 16.41 -15.04
C TRP A 161 7.44 15.99 -14.95
N PHE A 162 6.70 16.05 -16.06
CA PHE A 162 5.29 15.65 -16.11
C PHE A 162 5.10 14.14 -16.31
N GLY A 163 6.12 13.46 -16.83
CA GLY A 163 6.05 12.06 -17.21
C GLY A 163 5.44 11.86 -18.60
N VAL A 164 5.95 10.84 -19.31
CA VAL A 164 5.57 10.55 -20.70
C VAL A 164 4.28 9.71 -20.81
N GLN A 165 3.98 8.90 -19.79
CA GLN A 165 2.82 7.99 -19.76
C GLN A 165 1.79 8.42 -18.73
N LEU A 166 0.50 8.26 -19.06
CA LEU A 166 -0.58 8.62 -18.17
C LEU A 166 -0.73 7.63 -17.01
N ASN A 167 -0.73 6.31 -17.22
CA ASN A 167 -0.67 5.34 -16.10
C ASN A 167 0.32 4.21 -16.41
N PRO A 168 1.59 4.34 -15.98
CA PRO A 168 2.55 3.26 -16.15
C PRO A 168 2.13 2.06 -15.29
N HIS A 169 2.10 0.88 -15.90
CA HIS A 169 1.87 -0.38 -15.20
C HIS A 169 3.16 -1.20 -15.19
N PHE A 170 3.43 -1.84 -14.04
CA PHE A 170 4.50 -2.81 -13.91
C PHE A 170 3.92 -4.14 -13.44
N MET A 171 4.06 -5.20 -14.25
CA MET A 171 3.59 -6.56 -13.93
C MET A 171 2.09 -6.66 -13.52
N GLY A 172 1.23 -5.83 -14.11
CA GLY A 172 -0.20 -5.82 -13.80
C GLY A 172 -0.58 -5.01 -12.54
N VAL A 173 0.36 -4.26 -11.97
CA VAL A 173 0.13 -3.27 -10.91
C VAL A 173 0.27 -1.87 -11.47
N ASP A 174 -0.72 -1.02 -11.24
CA ASP A 174 -0.65 0.43 -11.49
C ASP A 174 0.38 1.09 -10.57
N LEU A 175 1.41 1.70 -11.15
CA LEU A 175 2.48 2.31 -10.34
C LEU A 175 1.98 3.53 -9.56
N LYS A 176 1.10 4.33 -10.16
CA LYS A 176 0.49 5.50 -9.51
C LYS A 176 -0.27 5.08 -8.24
N PHE A 177 -1.17 4.14 -8.40
CA PHE A 177 -2.00 3.65 -7.30
C PHE A 177 -1.17 2.92 -6.23
N PHE A 178 -0.16 2.14 -6.66
CA PHE A 178 0.78 1.48 -5.74
C PHE A 178 1.53 2.48 -4.86
N PHE A 179 2.06 3.57 -5.43
CA PHE A 179 2.82 4.55 -4.67
C PHE A 179 1.96 5.35 -3.69
N ILE A 180 0.70 5.66 -4.04
CA ILE A 180 -0.21 6.32 -3.10
C ILE A 180 -0.47 5.42 -1.89
N ARG A 181 -0.77 4.13 -2.13
CA ARG A 181 -0.92 3.15 -1.04
C ARG A 181 0.35 3.04 -0.20
N ALA A 182 1.51 2.90 -0.84
CA ALA A 182 2.78 2.79 -0.14
C ALA A 182 3.12 4.05 0.68
N GLY A 183 2.83 5.24 0.17
CA GLY A 183 3.06 6.51 0.85
C GLY A 183 2.16 6.68 2.08
N MET A 184 0.86 6.42 1.93
CA MET A 184 -0.12 6.52 3.02
C MET A 184 0.20 5.57 4.17
N MET A 185 0.57 4.33 3.87
CA MET A 185 1.02 3.37 4.88
C MET A 185 2.32 3.84 5.56
N ALA A 186 3.31 4.30 4.79
CA ALA A 186 4.59 4.73 5.33
C ALA A 186 4.43 5.94 6.26
N TRP A 187 3.53 6.86 5.91
CA TRP A 187 3.20 8.02 6.74
C TRP A 187 2.65 7.61 8.11
N LEU A 188 1.76 6.61 8.17
CA LEU A 188 1.28 6.06 9.45
C LEU A 188 2.43 5.53 10.31
N PHE A 189 3.35 4.75 9.71
CA PHE A 189 4.49 4.16 10.42
C PHE A 189 5.46 5.20 10.97
N ILE A 190 5.72 6.26 10.20
CA ILE A 190 6.56 7.37 10.66
C ILE A 190 5.91 8.04 11.87
N ASN A 191 4.61 8.35 11.81
CA ASN A 191 3.90 8.97 12.92
C ASN A 191 3.87 8.07 14.17
N LEU A 192 3.62 6.77 14.02
CA LEU A 192 3.65 5.82 15.14
C LEU A 192 5.04 5.71 15.78
N SER A 193 6.11 5.74 14.97
CA SER A 193 7.49 5.70 15.48
C SER A 193 7.88 6.99 16.20
N LEU A 194 7.44 8.14 15.68
CA LEU A 194 7.63 9.44 16.33
C LEU A 194 6.84 9.51 17.65
N LEU A 195 5.62 8.97 17.70
CA LEU A 195 4.85 8.86 18.94
C LEU A 195 5.59 7.98 19.96
N ALA A 196 6.10 6.81 19.55
CA ALA A 196 6.88 5.95 20.44
C ALA A 196 8.11 6.66 21.00
N LYS A 197 8.81 7.46 20.17
CA LYS A 197 9.96 8.26 20.61
C LYS A 197 9.57 9.36 21.59
N SER A 198 8.46 10.06 21.34
CA SER A 198 7.92 11.07 22.27
C SER A 198 7.48 10.45 23.61
N TYR A 199 6.90 9.24 23.57
CA TYR A 199 6.52 8.47 24.76
C TYR A 199 7.74 8.13 25.62
N LEU A 200 8.82 7.62 25.02
CA LEU A 200 10.06 7.32 25.74
C LEU A 200 10.76 8.59 26.26
N ALA A 201 10.64 9.71 25.56
CA ALA A 201 11.18 10.99 26.00
C ALA A 201 10.33 11.68 27.09
N GLY A 202 9.18 11.12 27.47
CA GLY A 202 8.26 11.72 28.45
C GLY A 202 7.60 13.03 27.99
N SER A 203 7.67 13.35 26.69
CA SER A 203 7.22 14.63 26.12
C SER A 203 5.82 14.56 25.48
N VAL A 204 5.03 13.54 25.81
CA VAL A 204 3.70 13.33 25.21
C VAL A 204 2.71 14.35 25.73
N ASN A 205 2.33 15.28 24.87
CA ASN A 205 1.30 16.27 25.13
C ASN A 205 -0.05 15.82 24.54
N ARG A 206 -1.16 16.36 25.07
CA ARG A 206 -2.53 16.16 24.53
C ARG A 206 -2.61 16.48 23.03
N ALA A 207 -1.87 17.49 22.58
CA ALA A 207 -1.76 17.83 21.17
C ALA A 207 -1.17 16.69 20.30
N VAL A 208 -0.16 15.98 20.81
CA VAL A 208 0.49 14.86 20.09
C VAL A 208 -0.49 13.69 19.97
N ILE A 209 -1.25 13.40 21.02
CA ILE A 209 -2.28 12.34 21.02
C ILE A 209 -3.39 12.66 20.00
N LEU A 210 -3.90 13.90 20.01
CA LEU A 210 -4.92 14.34 19.05
C LEU A 210 -4.41 14.29 17.61
N TYR A 211 -3.19 14.76 17.36
CA TYR A 211 -2.55 14.66 16.05
C TYR A 211 -2.48 13.21 15.58
N GLN A 212 -2.02 12.29 16.45
CA GLN A 212 -1.90 10.89 16.09
C GLN A 212 -3.27 10.27 15.78
N PHE A 213 -4.30 10.62 16.56
CA PHE A 213 -5.66 10.14 16.35
C PHE A 213 -6.22 10.61 15.00
N PHE A 214 -6.13 11.90 14.68
CA PHE A 214 -6.63 12.43 13.42
C PHE A 214 -5.86 11.89 12.21
N CYS A 215 -4.53 11.76 12.30
CA CYS A 215 -3.73 11.14 11.25
C CYS A 215 -4.11 9.67 11.03
N GLY A 216 -4.28 8.89 12.10
CA GLY A 216 -4.72 7.50 12.01
C GLY A 216 -6.12 7.39 11.39
N TRP A 217 -7.05 8.23 11.83
CA TRP A 217 -8.41 8.29 11.30
C TRP A 217 -8.42 8.61 9.80
N TYR A 218 -7.68 9.64 9.37
CA TYR A 218 -7.55 10.03 7.97
C TYR A 218 -7.05 8.88 7.09
N ILE A 219 -6.04 8.15 7.56
CA ILE A 219 -5.47 7.04 6.79
C ILE A 219 -6.47 5.87 6.70
N ILE A 220 -7.19 5.58 7.77
CA ILE A 220 -8.26 4.56 7.75
C ILE A 220 -9.37 4.97 6.78
N ASP A 221 -9.81 6.22 6.83
CA ASP A 221 -10.84 6.76 5.93
C ASP A 221 -10.40 6.66 4.46
N TYR A 222 -9.14 7.02 4.15
CA TYR A 222 -8.55 6.83 2.83
C TYR A 222 -8.65 5.38 2.35
N PHE A 223 -8.36 4.39 3.20
CA PHE A 223 -8.42 2.98 2.80
C PHE A 223 -9.82 2.41 2.71
N ILE A 224 -10.80 2.99 3.39
CA ILE A 224 -12.22 2.64 3.23
C ILE A 224 -12.75 3.20 1.90
N HIS A 225 -12.34 4.41 1.55
CA HIS A 225 -12.77 5.13 0.35
C HIS A 225 -11.77 5.01 -0.82
N GLU A 226 -10.94 3.97 -0.82
CA GLU A 226 -9.90 3.76 -1.85
C GLU A 226 -10.51 3.64 -3.27
N GLU A 227 -11.75 3.16 -3.38
CA GLU A 227 -12.48 3.04 -4.65
C GLU A 227 -12.75 4.39 -5.33
N PHE A 228 -12.99 5.46 -4.55
CA PHE A 228 -13.28 6.79 -5.08
C PHE A 228 -12.07 7.48 -5.71
N MET A 229 -10.86 7.02 -5.38
CA MET A 229 -9.64 7.51 -6.03
C MET A 229 -9.46 6.97 -7.45
N THR A 230 -10.23 5.95 -7.84
CA THR A 230 -10.12 5.32 -9.16
C THR A 230 -11.09 5.89 -10.20
N SER A 231 -12.15 6.57 -9.75
CA SER A 231 -13.26 7.09 -10.58
C SER A 231 -13.01 8.46 -11.17
#